data_AF-A0AA37KJA9-F1
#
_entry.id   AF-A0AA37KJA9-F1
#
_cell.length_a   1.000
_cell.length_b   1.000
_cell.length_c   1.000
_cell.angle_alpha   90.00
_cell.angle_beta   90.00
_cell.angle_gamma   90.00
#
_symmetry.space_group_name_H-M   'P 1'
#
loop_
_entity.id
_entity.type
_entity.pdbx_description
1 polymer ?
#
loop_
_entity_poly.entity_id
_entity_poly.type
_entity_poly.pdbx_seq_one_letter_code
_entity_poly.pdbx_strand_id
1 'polypeptide(L)' 'MSDKEFADFARIAPQRSIITTDLGQVGMPHPVDGMRRCILALLENGLAQKQMDFMVRSNPAQLVGLSVSE' A
#
# COMPACT_ATOMS: atom_id res chain seq x y z
N MET A 1 -7.49 -14.25 1.25
CA MET A 1 -8.22 -12.98 1.02
C MET A 1 -8.13 -12.69 -0.47
N SER A 2 -9.24 -12.34 -1.09
CA SER A 2 -9.26 -11.90 -2.48
C SER A 2 -8.74 -10.45 -2.61
N ASP A 3 -8.28 -10.08 -3.80
CA ASP A 3 -7.85 -8.70 -4.11
C ASP A 3 -8.99 -7.70 -3.84
N LYS A 4 -10.24 -8.11 -4.08
CA LYS A 4 -11.43 -7.30 -3.80
C LYS A 4 -11.65 -7.07 -2.31
N GLU A 5 -11.59 -8.12 -1.49
CA GLU A 5 -11.74 -7.99 -0.03
C GLU A 5 -10.62 -7.10 0.55
N PHE A 6 -9.39 -7.26 0.05
CA PHE A 6 -8.28 -6.41 0.47
C PHE A 6 -8.50 -4.95 0.08
N ALA A 7 -8.97 -4.68 -1.14
CA ALA A 7 -9.32 -3.34 -1.59
C ALA A 7 -10.45 -2.72 -0.76
N ASP A 8 -11.49 -3.50 -0.43
CA ASP A 8 -12.60 -3.06 0.42
C ASP A 8 -12.10 -2.69 1.83
N PHE A 9 -11.17 -3.47 2.41
CA PHE A 9 -10.51 -3.14 3.67
C PHE A 9 -9.63 -1.88 3.58
N ALA A 10 -8.80 -1.78 2.54
CA ALA A 10 -7.90 -0.66 2.35
C ALA A 10 -8.62 0.69 2.21
N ARG A 11 -9.88 0.70 1.72
CA ARG A 11 -10.70 1.91 1.61
C ARG A 11 -11.27 2.43 2.92
N ILE A 12 -11.22 1.68 4.02
CA ILE A 12 -11.86 2.07 5.29
C ILE A 12 -11.26 3.38 5.83
N ALA A 13 -9.93 3.50 5.88
CA ALA A 13 -9.26 4.70 6.39
C ALA A 13 -7.88 4.94 5.73
N PRO A 14 -7.81 5.24 4.42
CA PRO A 14 -6.53 5.36 3.71
C PRO A 14 -5.56 6.37 4.33
N GLN A 15 -6.05 7.44 4.97
CA GLN A 15 -5.27 8.48 5.63
C GLN A 15 -4.72 8.06 7.01
N ARG A 16 -5.13 6.90 7.54
CA ARG A 16 -4.70 6.35 8.83
C ARG A 16 -4.21 4.91 8.73
N SER A 17 -3.95 4.44 7.51
CA SER A 17 -3.49 3.08 7.21
C SER A 17 -2.16 3.11 6.46
N ILE A 18 -1.36 2.06 6.64
CA ILE A 18 -0.08 1.86 5.94
C ILE A 18 -0.07 0.46 5.35
N ILE A 19 0.51 0.31 4.16
CA ILE A 19 0.75 -0.98 3.53
C ILE A 19 2.26 -1.24 3.48
N THR A 20 2.67 -2.40 3.99
CA THR A 20 4.04 -2.93 3.86
C THR A 20 3.98 -4.32 3.25
N THR A 21 5.09 -4.82 2.72
CA THR A 21 5.11 -6.12 2.04
C THR A 21 5.42 -7.29 2.98
N ASP A 22 6.17 -7.05 4.05
CA ASP A 22 6.78 -8.09 4.90
C ASP A 22 7.62 -9.12 4.11
N LEU A 23 8.05 -8.75 2.89
CA LEU A 23 8.84 -9.59 1.99
C LEU A 23 10.34 -9.37 2.18
N GLY A 24 11.14 -10.12 1.42
CA GLY A 24 12.62 -10.06 1.46
C GLY A 24 13.26 -11.14 2.31
N GLN A 25 12.45 -12.04 2.87
CA GLN A 25 12.90 -13.27 3.51
C GLN A 25 13.29 -14.32 2.46
N VAL A 26 14.13 -15.28 2.86
CA VAL A 26 14.55 -16.39 1.99
C VAL A 26 13.32 -17.19 1.55
N GLY A 27 13.20 -17.42 0.24
CA GLY A 27 12.08 -18.17 -0.34
C GLY A 27 10.83 -17.35 -0.65
N MET A 28 10.81 -16.05 -0.31
CA MET A 28 9.70 -15.15 -0.61
C MET A 28 9.98 -14.30 -1.86
N PRO A 29 8.93 -13.78 -2.54
CA PRO A 29 9.11 -12.86 -3.66
C PRO A 29 9.90 -11.61 -3.28
N HIS A 30 10.52 -10.98 -4.28
CA HIS A 30 11.23 -9.72 -4.06
C HIS A 30 10.25 -8.61 -3.62
N PRO A 31 10.59 -7.78 -2.61
CA PRO A 31 9.68 -6.78 -2.05
C PRO A 31 9.10 -5.80 -3.09
N VAL A 32 9.92 -5.39 -4.06
CA VAL A 32 9.48 -4.47 -5.13
C VAL A 32 8.38 -5.09 -5.98
N ASP A 33 8.47 -6.38 -6.28
CA ASP A 33 7.47 -7.07 -7.11
C ASP A 33 6.18 -7.29 -6.32
N GLY A 34 6.29 -7.63 -5.03
CA GLY A 34 5.12 -7.72 -4.15
C GLY A 34 4.38 -6.39 -4.02
N MET A 35 5.09 -5.28 -3.81
CA MET A 35 4.45 -3.95 -3.74
C MET A 35 3.82 -3.56 -5.09
N ARG A 36 4.48 -3.85 -6.22
CA ARG A 36 3.91 -3.61 -7.56
C ARG A 36 2.60 -4.38 -7.76
N ARG A 37 2.56 -5.67 -7.37
CA ARG A 37 1.34 -6.49 -7.46
C ARG A 37 0.23 -5.94 -6.56
N CYS A 38 0.56 -5.53 -5.33
CA CYS A 38 -0.38 -4.92 -4.39
C CYS A 38 -1.02 -3.65 -4.97
N ILE A 39 -0.20 -2.72 -5.48
CA ILE A 39 -0.68 -1.46 -6.08
C ILE A 39 -1.59 -1.73 -7.28
N LEU A 40 -1.22 -2.66 -8.17
CA LEU A 40 -2.04 -3.02 -9.32
C LEU A 40 -3.40 -3.61 -8.88
N ALA A 41 -3.42 -4.51 -7.90
CA ALA A 41 -4.66 -5.08 -7.39
C ALA A 41 -5.59 -4.00 -6.82
N LEU A 42 -5.06 -3.01 -6.10
CA LEU A 42 -5.86 -1.91 -5.58
C LEU A 42 -6.43 -1.01 -6.70
N LEU A 43 -5.61 -0.72 -7.73
CA LEU A 43 -6.04 0.05 -8.90
C LEU A 43 -7.13 -0.67 -9.70
N GLU A 44 -6.95 -1.95 -9.98
CA GLU A 44 -7.91 -2.80 -10.70
C GLU A 44 -9.23 -2.91 -9.95
N ASN A 45 -9.20 -2.81 -8.62
CA ASN A 45 -10.38 -2.76 -7.76
C ASN A 45 -10.88 -1.32 -7.49
N GLY A 46 -10.41 -0.31 -8.22
CA GLY A 46 -10.99 1.04 -8.20
C GLY A 46 -10.60 1.91 -7.01
N LEU A 47 -9.49 1.64 -6.31
CA LEU A 47 -8.94 2.62 -5.37
C LEU A 47 -8.34 3.79 -6.14
N ALA A 48 -8.62 5.00 -5.66
CA ALA A 48 -8.02 6.19 -6.24
C ALA A 48 -6.51 6.22 -5.96
N GLN A 49 -5.72 6.70 -6.93
CA GLN A 49 -4.27 6.83 -6.78
C GLN A 49 -3.86 7.64 -5.54
N LYS A 50 -4.62 8.69 -5.22
CA LYS A 50 -4.42 9.50 -3.99
C LYS A 50 -4.62 8.68 -2.70
N GLN A 51 -5.54 7.71 -2.69
CA GLN A 51 -5.73 6.85 -1.52
C GLN A 51 -4.54 5.91 -1.33
N MET A 52 -4.02 5.34 -2.41
CA MET A 52 -2.79 4.54 -2.35
C MET A 52 -1.61 5.37 -1.89
N ASP A 53 -1.49 6.62 -2.38
CA ASP A 53 -0.42 7.53 -2.02
C ASP A 53 -0.35 7.77 -0.51
N PHE A 54 -1.50 7.91 0.16
CA PHE A 54 -1.54 7.93 1.62
C PHE A 54 -0.91 6.67 2.22
N MET A 55 -1.32 5.49 1.76
CA MET A 55 -0.96 4.22 2.41
C MET A 55 0.47 3.74 2.12
N VAL A 56 1.05 4.08 0.96
CA VAL A 56 2.38 3.56 0.55
C VAL A 56 3.48 4.62 0.58
N ARG A 57 3.15 5.91 0.67
CA ARG A 57 4.12 7.02 0.65
C ARG A 57 3.93 7.97 1.81
N SER A 58 2.77 8.60 1.91
CA SER A 58 2.60 9.77 2.78
C SER A 58 2.47 9.43 4.26
N ASN A 59 1.60 8.48 4.63
CA ASN A 59 1.43 8.08 6.01
C ASN A 59 2.70 7.40 6.57
N PRO A 60 3.39 6.49 5.83
CA PRO A 60 4.66 5.93 6.28
C PRO A 60 5.72 6.99 6.55
N ALA A 61 5.87 7.97 5.65
CA ALA A 61 6.81 9.07 5.82
C ALA A 61 6.49 9.88 7.09
N GLN A 62 5.23 10.27 7.27
CA GLN A 62 4.77 10.99 8.47
C GLN A 62 4.99 10.17 9.75
N LEU A 63 4.73 8.86 9.72
CA LEU A 63 4.90 7.97 10.86
C LEU A 63 6.36 7.96 11.37
N VAL A 64 7.33 8.07 10.47
CA VAL A 64 8.76 8.12 10.81
C VAL A 64 9.32 9.54 10.91
N GLY A 65 8.44 10.56 10.95
CA GLY A 65 8.83 11.96 11.14
C GLY A 65 9.41 12.66 9.90
N LEU A 66 9.18 12.11 8.70
CA LEU A 66 9.59 12.71 7.43
C LEU A 66 8.46 13.57 6.84
N SER A 67 8.82 14.72 6.28
CA SER A 67 7.91 15.51 5.44
C SER A 67 7.91 14.95 4.02
N VAL A 68 6.73 14.73 3.46
CA VAL A 68 6.58 14.40 2.04
C VAL A 68 6.64 15.71 1.27
N SER A 69 7.65 15.89 0.42
CA SER A 69 7.65 16.98 -0.56
C SER A 69 6.58 16.71 -1.62
N GLU A 70 5.90 17.77 -2.07
CA GLU A 70 4.85 17.68 -3.11
C GLU A 70 5.35 17.05 -4.42
#